data_AF-A0A6B2DK26-F1
#
_entry.id   AF-A0A6B2DK26-F1
#
_cell.length_a   1.000
_cell.length_b   1.000
_cell.length_c   1.000
_cell.angle_alpha   90.00
_cell.angle_beta   90.00
_cell.angle_gamma   90.00
#
_symmetry.space_group_name_H-M   'P 1'
#
loop_
_entity.id
_entity.type
_entity.pdbx_description
1 polymer ?
#
loop_
_entity_poly.entity_id
_entity_poly.type
_entity_poly.pdbx_seq_one_letter_code
_entity_poly.pdbx_strand_id
1 'polypeptide(L)'
;LGTGADFDRAVAAWSFGGRDGLEVLDSAWSPPKPVLAAARAALAGEEPVFERNHCTIGDVQLRLDRRGRWHPYRREGDAWWPSGPPETDPGLLSG
;
A
#
# COMPACT_ATOMS: atom_id res chain seq x y z
N LEU A 1 16.10 2.11 16.55
CA LEU A 1 15.87 2.52 15.15
C LEU A 1 16.53 1.44 14.31
N GLY A 2 15.76 0.80 13.44
CA GLY A 2 16.19 -0.35 12.64
C GLY A 2 17.40 -0.03 11.76
N THR A 3 17.89 -1.04 11.05
CA THR A 3 19.02 -0.91 10.11
C THR A 3 18.82 0.24 9.11
N GLY A 4 19.88 0.71 8.44
CA GLY A 4 19.78 1.81 7.47
C GLY A 4 18.62 1.66 6.48
N ALA A 5 18.38 0.43 6.00
CA ALA A 5 17.28 0.11 5.10
C ALA A 5 15.87 0.35 5.69
N ASP A 6 15.67 0.14 6.99
CA ASP A 6 14.38 0.42 7.65
C ASP A 6 14.12 1.92 7.74
N PHE A 7 15.19 2.69 8.02
CA PHE A 7 15.10 4.15 8.06
C PHE A 7 14.85 4.72 6.66
N ASP A 8 15.60 4.27 5.65
CA ASP A 8 15.43 4.72 4.27
C ASP A 8 14.02 4.44 3.74
N ARG A 9 13.46 3.29 4.09
CA ARG A 9 12.07 2.92 3.76
C ARG A 9 11.05 3.80 4.47
N ALA A 10 11.28 4.15 5.74
CA ALA A 10 10.43 5.11 6.45
C ALA A 10 10.50 6.52 5.83
N VAL A 11 11.70 6.96 5.41
CA VAL A 11 11.91 8.21 4.69
C VAL A 11 11.17 8.20 3.35
N ALA A 12 11.24 7.11 2.58
CA ALA A 12 10.52 6.96 1.33
C ALA A 12 9.00 7.01 1.53
N ALA A 13 8.47 6.28 2.52
CA ALA A 13 7.04 6.27 2.84
C ALA A 13 6.54 7.66 3.26
N TRP A 14 7.32 8.38 4.07
CA TRP A 14 7.04 9.76 4.44
C TRP A 14 7.10 10.70 3.23
N SER A 15 8.07 10.53 2.34
CA SER A 15 8.25 11.41 1.18
C SER A 15 7.10 11.31 0.18
N PHE A 16 6.55 10.11 -0.02
CA PHE A 16 5.40 9.89 -0.90
C PHE A 16 4.04 10.16 -0.24
N GLY A 17 3.86 9.70 1.00
CA GLY A 17 2.55 9.64 1.65
C GLY A 17 2.43 10.47 2.93
N GLY A 18 3.49 11.16 3.35
CA GLY A 18 3.56 11.89 4.61
C GLY A 18 3.32 10.99 5.81
N ARG A 19 2.60 11.52 6.81
CA ARG A 19 2.22 10.77 8.02
C ARG A 19 1.39 9.53 7.70
N ASP A 20 0.45 9.63 6.77
CA ASP A 20 -0.40 8.51 6.38
C ASP A 20 0.43 7.39 5.73
N GLY A 21 1.41 7.76 4.90
CA GLY A 21 2.36 6.83 4.28
C GLY A 21 3.21 6.10 5.32
N LEU A 22 3.68 6.80 6.35
CA LEU A 22 4.41 6.19 7.46
C LEU A 22 3.51 5.27 8.32
N GLU A 23 2.25 5.65 8.56
CA GLU A 23 1.30 4.84 9.33
C GLU A 23 1.02 3.49 8.64
N VAL A 24 0.82 3.49 7.31
CA VAL A 24 0.59 2.23 6.56
C VAL A 24 1.87 1.41 6.36
N LEU A 25 3.04 2.01 6.51
CA LEU A 25 4.31 1.27 6.57
C LEU A 25 4.41 0.49 7.88
N ASP A 26 4.13 1.15 9.00
CA ASP A 26 4.38 0.67 10.36
C ASP A 26 3.31 -0.28 10.88
N SER A 27 2.03 -0.02 10.56
CA SER A 27 0.91 -0.74 11.15
C SER A 27 -0.20 -1.09 10.15
N ALA A 28 -0.52 -2.38 10.07
CA ALA A 28 -1.69 -2.87 9.33
C ALA A 28 -2.97 -2.71 10.15
N TRP A 29 -4.10 -2.48 9.48
CA TRP A 29 -5.42 -2.29 10.10
C TRP A 29 -6.53 -2.91 9.28
N SER A 30 -7.67 -3.21 9.89
CA SER A 30 -8.79 -3.86 9.20
C SER A 30 -9.80 -2.84 8.65
N PRO A 31 -9.89 -2.63 7.33
CA PRO A 31 -10.85 -1.72 6.74
C PRO A 31 -12.28 -2.27 6.78
N PRO A 32 -13.29 -1.39 6.75
CA PRO A 32 -14.67 -1.83 6.58
C PRO A 32 -14.84 -2.65 5.30
N LYS A 33 -15.64 -3.73 5.37
CA LYS A 33 -15.92 -4.61 4.22
C LYS A 33 -16.34 -3.86 2.94
N PRO A 34 -17.18 -2.79 3.00
CA PRO A 34 -17.56 -2.05 1.80
C PRO A 34 -16.38 -1.40 1.08
N VAL A 35 -15.36 -0.95 1.82
CA VAL A 35 -14.16 -0.33 1.23
C VAL A 35 -13.35 -1.38 0.46
N LEU A 36 -13.18 -2.58 1.03
CA LEU A 36 -12.52 -3.68 0.34
C LEU A 36 -13.31 -4.18 -0.87
N ALA A 37 -14.65 -4.17 -0.80
CA ALA A 37 -15.49 -4.53 -1.93
C ALA A 37 -15.35 -3.55 -3.10
N ALA A 38 -15.30 -2.23 -2.81
CA ALA A 38 -15.05 -1.21 -3.82
C ALA A 38 -13.67 -1.38 -4.47
N ALA A 39 -12.63 -1.65 -3.67
CA ALA A 39 -11.29 -1.90 -4.18
C ALA A 39 -11.21 -3.16 -5.06
N ARG A 40 -11.90 -4.24 -4.68
CA ARG A 40 -12.01 -5.44 -5.51
C ARG A 40 -12.67 -5.15 -6.85
N ALA A 41 -13.69 -4.31 -6.88
CA ALA A 41 -14.36 -3.92 -8.11
C ALA A 41 -13.44 -3.11 -9.03
N ALA A 42 -12.64 -2.18 -8.48
CA ALA A 42 -11.65 -1.41 -9.22
C ALA A 42 -10.52 -2.28 -9.81
N LEU A 43 -10.23 -3.42 -9.16
CA LEU A 43 -9.18 -4.37 -9.54
C LEU A 43 -9.72 -5.64 -10.24
N ALA A 44 -10.92 -5.58 -10.82
CA ALA A 44 -11.60 -6.77 -11.35
C ALA A 44 -10.87 -7.47 -12.51
N GLY A 45 -9.92 -6.79 -13.17
CA GLY A 45 -9.06 -7.36 -14.22
C GLY A 45 -7.77 -8.01 -13.71
N GLU A 46 -7.50 -7.93 -12.40
CA GLU A 46 -6.29 -8.42 -11.75
C GLU A 46 -6.59 -9.65 -10.88
N GLU A 47 -5.54 -10.25 -10.29
CA GLU A 47 -5.67 -11.31 -9.28
C GLU A 47 -5.30 -10.80 -7.86
N PRO A 48 -6.11 -9.90 -7.25
CA PRO A 48 -5.75 -9.27 -5.99
C PRO A 48 -5.97 -10.17 -4.77
N VAL A 49 -4.93 -10.31 -3.96
CA VAL A 49 -4.96 -10.97 -2.65
C VAL A 49 -5.06 -9.91 -1.55
N PHE A 50 -6.20 -9.87 -0.85
CA PHE A 50 -6.41 -8.92 0.24
C PHE A 50 -6.14 -9.54 1.60
N GLU A 51 -5.36 -8.85 2.42
CA GLU A 51 -5.17 -9.13 3.84
C GLU A 51 -5.20 -7.80 4.60
N ARG A 52 -6.20 -7.62 5.49
CA ARG A 52 -6.40 -6.35 6.21
C ARG A 52 -6.49 -5.16 5.23
N ASN A 53 -5.60 -4.18 5.35
CA ASN A 53 -5.49 -3.01 4.47
C ASN A 53 -4.49 -3.21 3.33
N HIS A 54 -3.92 -4.41 3.17
CA HIS A 54 -2.99 -4.74 2.09
C HIS A 54 -3.72 -5.46 0.97
N CYS A 55 -3.40 -5.09 -0.26
CA CYS A 55 -3.83 -5.75 -1.47
C CYS A 55 -2.59 -6.06 -2.32
N THR A 56 -2.28 -7.34 -2.52
CA THR A 56 -1.11 -7.77 -3.31
C THR A 56 -1.56 -8.24 -4.68
N ILE A 57 -0.90 -7.73 -5.73
CA ILE A 57 -1.13 -8.05 -7.14
C ILE A 57 0.25 -8.29 -7.75
N GLY A 58 0.62 -9.55 -7.98
CA GLY A 58 1.96 -9.89 -8.45
C GLY A 58 3.07 -9.32 -7.56
N ASP A 59 3.94 -8.46 -8.13
CA ASP A 59 5.04 -7.78 -7.45
C ASP A 59 4.69 -6.37 -6.93
N VAL A 60 3.40 -6.03 -6.88
CA VAL A 60 2.87 -4.78 -6.33
C VAL A 60 2.03 -5.07 -5.08
N GLN A 61 2.21 -4.27 -4.03
CA GLN A 61 1.36 -4.28 -2.86
C GLN A 61 0.81 -2.88 -2.60
N LEU A 62 -0.51 -2.76 -2.63
CA LEU A 62 -1.21 -1.53 -2.30
C LEU A 62 -1.60 -1.55 -0.81
N ARG A 63 -1.35 -0.46 -0.09
CA ARG A 63 -1.72 -0.33 1.32
C ARG A 63 -2.69 0.82 1.54
N LEU A 64 -3.88 0.51 2.03
CA LEU A 64 -4.92 1.50 2.27
C LEU A 64 -4.66 2.28 3.56
N ASP A 65 -4.70 3.60 3.48
CA ASP A 65 -4.67 4.51 4.62
C ASP A 65 -6.06 4.79 5.20
N ARG A 66 -6.13 5.42 6.37
CA ARG A 66 -7.40 5.75 7.04
C ARG A 66 -8.21 6.82 6.32
N ARG A 67 -7.62 7.50 5.35
CA ARG A 67 -8.24 8.54 4.54
C ARG A 67 -8.80 7.99 3.22
N GLY A 68 -8.63 6.70 2.95
CA GLY A 68 -9.16 6.05 1.77
C GLY A 68 -8.22 6.06 0.56
N ARG A 69 -6.93 6.36 0.74
CA ARG A 69 -5.94 6.32 -0.34
C ARG A 69 -5.07 5.07 -0.24
N TRP A 70 -4.71 4.54 -1.40
CA TRP A 70 -3.84 3.40 -1.59
C TRP A 70 -2.41 3.87 -1.82
N HIS A 71 -1.49 3.40 -1.00
CA HIS A 71 -0.05 3.67 -1.12
C HIS A 71 0.58 2.51 -1.88
N PRO A 72 1.24 2.74 -3.04
CA PRO A 72 1.85 1.68 -3.81
C PRO A 72 3.20 1.27 -3.25
N TYR A 73 3.43 -0.04 -3.20
CA TYR A 73 4.72 -0.65 -2.85
C TYR A 73 5.12 -1.64 -3.94
N ARG A 74 6.42 -1.73 -4.23
CA ARG A 74 7.00 -2.73 -5.12
C ARG A 74 7.89 -3.69 -4.35
N ARG A 75 7.97 -4.95 -4.79
CA ARG A 75 8.85 -5.95 -4.19
C ARG A 75 10.30 -5.72 -4.63
N GLU A 76 11.20 -5.52 -3.67
CA GLU A 76 12.64 -5.50 -3.88
C GLU A 76 13.29 -6.52 -2.94
N GLY A 77 13.74 -7.66 -3.51
CA GLY A 77 14.15 -8.82 -2.73
C GLY A 77 12.98 -9.36 -1.89
N ASP A 78 13.20 -9.50 -0.58
CA ASP A 78 12.19 -9.98 0.36
C ASP A 78 11.39 -8.84 1.02
N ALA A 79 11.57 -7.59 0.59
CA ALA A 79 10.96 -6.40 1.19
C ALA A 79 10.04 -5.65 0.23
N TRP A 80 8.99 -5.03 0.81
CA TRP A 80 8.12 -4.09 0.11
C TRP A 80 8.65 -2.66 0.30
N TRP A 81 8.87 -1.95 -0.81
CA TRP A 81 9.36 -0.57 -0.84
C TRP A 81 8.32 0.38 -1.42
N PRO A 82 8.06 1.55 -0.78
CA PRO A 82 7.19 2.57 -1.33
C PRO A 82 7.65 2.97 -2.74
N SER A 83 6.74 2.93 -3.71
CA SER A 83 7.09 3.11 -5.14
C SER A 83 6.48 4.35 -5.78
N GLY A 84 5.70 5.14 -5.03
CA GLY A 84 5.05 6.33 -5.57
C GLY A 84 4.05 6.99 -4.61
N PRO A 85 3.46 8.13 -5.02
CA PRO A 85 2.44 8.82 -4.25
C PRO A 85 1.15 7.99 -4.14
N PRO A 86 0.33 8.23 -3.10
CA PRO A 86 -0.91 7.48 -2.91
C PRO A 86 -2.04 7.98 -3.81
N GLU A 87 -2.89 7.06 -4.25
CA GLU A 87 -4.07 7.34 -5.07
C GLU A 87 -5.36 6.84 -4.44
N THR A 88 -6.49 7.46 -4.78
CA THR A 88 -7.80 7.01 -4.26
C THR A 88 -8.29 5.76 -5.01
N ASP A 89 -7.99 5.68 -6.30
CA ASP A 89 -8.32 4.53 -7.13
C ASP A 89 -7.14 3.54 -7.19
N PRO A 90 -7.27 2.32 -6.63
CA PRO A 90 -6.20 1.33 -6.68
C PRO A 90 -5.90 0.82 -8.09
N GLY A 91 -6.84 0.92 -9.04
CA GLY A 91 -6.61 0.50 -10.43
C GLY A 91 -5.59 1.36 -11.17
N LEU A 92 -5.30 2.57 -10.68
CA LEU A 92 -4.23 3.43 -11.21
C LEU A 92 -2.84 2.99 -10.75
N LEU A 93 -2.75 2.08 -9.78
CA LEU A 93 -1.52 1.67 -9.12
C LEU A 93 -1.16 0.19 -9.34
N SER A 94 -1.99 -0.57 -10.06
CA SER A 94 -1.79 -2.00 -10.27
C SER A 94 -0.88 -2.35 -11.46
N GLY A 95 -0.51 -1.36 -12.29
CA GLY A 95 0.28 -1.53 -13.53
C GLY A 95 1.74 -1.12 -13.46
#